data_AF-A0A849WE14-F1
#
_entry.id   AF-A0A849WE14-F1
#
_cell.length_a   1.000
_cell.length_b   1.000
_cell.length_c   1.000
_cell.angle_alpha   90.00
_cell.angle_beta   90.00
_cell.angle_gamma   90.00
#
_symmetry.space_group_name_H-M   'P 1'
#
loop_
_entity.id
_entity.type
_entity.pdbx_description
1 polymer ?
#
loop_
_entity_poly.entity_id
_entity_poly.type
_entity_poly.pdbx_seq_one_letter_code
_entity_poly.pdbx_strand_id
1 'polypeptide(L)'
;MTKSACFVIVIAILAFLSGCVHFKAVAPNGFAQYKEGKDFRAISPNGIVYRIKKEPNLPKADLSFWKEALKNRMVDAGYSFVSEESIQSHGENGYLLELAAPYGQLDYSYLIGIYVRSDEIYVVESAGEVSLVKKERPSIIDAMKKVSFYKLLINKIVKEYSPRRTRRTRRKMVLYISFRVLRVFYFAFFVLKSLGHKLLNICLHKISQQRHRARREEKKNYIIPLRPLAQVVTSYFLRMFYRMTTSVSKEIWNLL
;
A
#
# COMPACT_ATOMS: atom_id res chain seq x y z
N MET A 1 -21.99 3.81 29.58
CA MET A 1 -21.76 2.62 28.73
C MET A 1 -21.23 2.97 27.32
N THR A 2 -20.37 3.99 27.11
CA THR A 2 -20.12 4.51 25.73
C THR A 2 -18.66 4.66 25.28
N LYS A 3 -17.64 4.45 26.14
CA LYS A 3 -16.23 4.69 25.76
C LYS A 3 -15.54 3.48 25.12
N SER A 4 -15.79 2.28 25.62
CA SER A 4 -15.15 1.05 25.11
C SER A 4 -15.63 0.66 23.71
N ALA A 5 -16.89 0.99 23.36
CA ALA A 5 -17.43 0.72 22.02
C ALA A 5 -16.73 1.54 20.92
N CYS A 6 -16.37 2.79 21.21
CA CYS A 6 -15.75 3.70 20.23
C CYS A 6 -14.33 3.23 19.86
N PHE A 7 -13.56 2.70 20.81
CA PHE A 7 -12.20 2.22 20.57
C PHE A 7 -12.15 0.96 19.69
N VAL A 8 -13.12 0.05 19.84
CA VAL A 8 -13.22 -1.18 19.03
C VAL A 8 -13.56 -0.84 17.57
N ILE A 9 -14.43 0.14 17.35
CA ILE A 9 -14.82 0.59 16.01
C ILE A 9 -13.63 1.21 15.26
N VAL A 10 -12.80 2.02 15.93
CA VAL A 10 -11.62 2.63 15.31
C VAL A 10 -10.58 1.58 14.88
N ILE A 11 -10.34 0.55 15.71
CA ILE A 11 -9.44 -0.55 15.36
C ILE A 11 -9.99 -1.39 14.19
N ALA A 12 -11.31 -1.64 14.18
CA ALA A 12 -11.95 -2.36 13.09
C ALA A 12 -11.82 -1.59 11.76
N ILE A 13 -12.04 -0.27 11.76
CA ILE A 13 -11.89 0.58 10.56
C ILE A 13 -10.43 0.61 10.08
N LEU A 14 -9.46 0.70 10.99
CA LEU A 14 -8.02 0.66 10.65
C LEU A 14 -7.60 -0.71 10.06
N ALA A 15 -8.20 -1.80 10.53
CA ALA A 15 -7.94 -3.13 9.97
C ALA A 15 -8.51 -3.28 8.54
N PHE A 16 -9.68 -2.69 8.26
CA PHE A 16 -10.31 -2.73 6.93
C PHE A 16 -9.59 -1.88 5.88
N LEU A 17 -8.82 -0.86 6.28
CA LEU A 17 -8.09 0.01 5.34
C LEU A 17 -6.74 -0.56 4.86
N SER A 18 -6.36 -1.77 5.29
CA SER A 18 -5.13 -2.46 4.85
C SER A 18 -5.28 -3.22 3.53
N GLY A 19 -6.11 -2.72 2.60
CA GLY A 19 -6.27 -3.25 1.25
C GLY A 19 -5.05 -2.95 0.38
N CYS A 20 -3.94 -3.64 0.61
CA CYS A 20 -2.68 -3.32 -0.06
C CYS A 20 -2.55 -3.99 -1.44
N VAL A 21 -2.34 -3.14 -2.44
CA VAL A 21 -1.79 -3.50 -3.76
C VAL A 21 -0.42 -4.18 -3.57
N HIS A 22 -0.23 -5.35 -4.18
CA HIS A 22 0.83 -6.29 -3.79
C HIS A 22 2.11 -6.26 -4.65
N PHE A 23 2.14 -5.46 -5.72
CA PHE A 23 3.28 -5.34 -6.61
C PHE A 23 3.33 -3.96 -7.25
N LYS A 24 4.51 -3.56 -7.74
CA LYS A 24 4.69 -2.35 -8.54
C LYS A 24 5.10 -2.75 -9.94
N ALA A 25 4.38 -2.22 -10.91
CA ALA A 25 4.62 -2.47 -12.32
C ALA A 25 4.77 -1.16 -13.09
N VAL A 26 5.43 -1.25 -14.24
CA VAL A 26 5.63 -0.16 -15.17
C VAL A 26 5.02 -0.59 -16.50
N ALA A 27 4.32 0.31 -17.16
CA ALA A 27 3.79 0.04 -18.50
C ALA A 27 4.96 -0.03 -19.49
N PRO A 28 4.89 -0.87 -20.52
CA PRO A 28 5.84 -0.78 -21.63
C PRO A 28 5.85 0.62 -22.24
N ASN A 29 6.96 1.00 -22.88
CA ASN A 29 7.09 2.31 -23.51
C ASN A 29 6.01 2.48 -24.58
N GLY A 30 5.36 3.64 -24.61
CA GLY A 30 4.25 3.92 -25.53
C GLY A 30 2.90 3.30 -25.15
N PHE A 31 2.80 2.54 -24.05
CA PHE A 31 1.53 1.97 -23.59
C PHE A 31 0.82 2.92 -22.62
N ALA A 32 -0.52 3.02 -22.74
CA ALA A 32 -1.37 3.72 -21.80
C ALA A 32 -1.80 2.79 -20.66
N GLN A 33 -1.56 3.19 -19.41
CA GLN A 33 -1.96 2.43 -18.23
C GLN A 33 -3.41 2.73 -17.83
N TYR A 34 -4.19 1.70 -17.52
CA TYR A 34 -5.50 1.84 -16.91
C TYR A 34 -5.38 2.32 -15.45
N LYS A 35 -6.17 3.33 -15.07
CA LYS A 35 -6.12 3.92 -13.71
C LYS A 35 -6.74 3.03 -12.64
N GLU A 36 -7.67 2.16 -13.03
CA GLU A 36 -8.50 1.39 -12.11
C GLU A 36 -8.45 -0.10 -12.44
N GLY A 37 -8.54 -0.93 -11.41
CA GLY A 37 -8.52 -2.39 -11.52
C GLY A 37 -7.82 -3.07 -10.35
N LYS A 38 -8.15 -4.34 -10.12
CA LYS A 38 -7.40 -5.19 -9.17
C LYS A 38 -6.02 -5.57 -9.73
N ASP A 39 -5.93 -5.67 -11.05
CA ASP A 39 -4.74 -6.06 -11.79
C ASP A 39 -4.13 -4.86 -12.50
N PHE A 40 -2.81 -4.88 -12.70
CA PHE A 40 -2.17 -3.90 -13.56
C PHE A 40 -2.51 -4.19 -15.01
N ARG A 41 -2.97 -3.17 -15.75
CA ARG A 41 -3.25 -3.27 -17.19
C ARG A 41 -2.73 -2.04 -17.91
N ALA A 42 -2.22 -2.27 -19.12
CA ALA A 42 -1.86 -1.23 -20.06
C ALA A 42 -2.20 -1.69 -21.50
N ILE A 43 -2.38 -0.74 -22.41
CA ILE A 43 -2.68 -1.02 -23.82
C ILE A 43 -1.84 -0.12 -24.74
N SER A 44 -1.34 -0.67 -25.84
CA SER A 44 -0.64 0.10 -26.86
C SER A 44 -1.62 0.83 -27.80
N PRO A 45 -1.18 1.84 -28.58
CA PRO A 45 -2.01 2.48 -29.59
C PRO A 45 -2.55 1.51 -30.65
N ASN A 46 -1.83 0.39 -30.87
CA ASN A 46 -2.20 -0.64 -31.85
C ASN A 46 -2.96 -1.81 -31.21
N GLY A 47 -3.50 -1.64 -29.99
CA GLY A 47 -4.36 -2.63 -29.34
C GLY A 47 -3.63 -3.80 -28.67
N ILE A 48 -2.30 -3.75 -28.53
CA ILE A 48 -1.57 -4.78 -27.78
C ILE A 48 -1.90 -4.60 -26.30
N VAL A 49 -2.42 -5.64 -25.66
CA VAL A 49 -2.72 -5.62 -24.23
C VAL A 49 -1.49 -6.10 -23.47
N TYR A 50 -1.19 -5.44 -22.35
CA TYR A 50 -0.21 -5.87 -21.35
C TYR A 50 -0.87 -5.90 -19.97
N ARG A 51 -0.78 -7.01 -19.25
CA ARG A 51 -1.40 -7.16 -17.93
C ARG A 51 -0.53 -7.95 -16.97
N ILE A 52 -0.69 -7.67 -15.68
CA ILE A 52 -0.06 -8.45 -14.62
C ILE A 52 -1.15 -8.86 -13.63
N LYS A 53 -1.29 -10.18 -13.46
CA LYS A 53 -2.20 -10.79 -12.51
C LYS A 53 -1.42 -11.58 -11.47
N LYS A 54 -2.08 -11.81 -10.35
CA LYS A 54 -1.55 -12.57 -9.21
C LYS A 54 -2.45 -13.77 -8.97
N GLU A 55 -1.84 -14.95 -8.98
CA GLU A 55 -2.51 -16.23 -8.75
C GLU A 55 -1.95 -16.89 -7.48
N PRO A 56 -2.73 -17.70 -6.76
CA PRO A 56 -2.21 -18.51 -5.67
C PRO A 56 -1.32 -19.64 -6.22
N ASN A 57 -0.21 -19.95 -5.53
CA ASN A 57 0.64 -21.09 -5.86
C ASN A 57 0.02 -22.39 -5.30
N LEU A 58 -0.97 -22.95 -6.01
CA LEU A 58 -1.71 -24.15 -5.59
C LEU A 58 -1.81 -25.18 -6.75
N PRO A 59 -1.29 -26.42 -6.59
CA PRO A 59 -0.45 -26.87 -5.47
C PRO A 59 0.84 -26.04 -5.37
N LYS A 60 1.44 -25.98 -4.17
CA LYS A 60 2.69 -25.24 -4.00
C LYS A 60 3.81 -25.96 -4.75
N ALA A 61 4.37 -25.30 -5.75
CA ALA A 61 5.47 -25.82 -6.54
C ALA A 61 6.48 -24.71 -6.90
N ASP A 62 7.63 -25.12 -7.44
CA ASP A 62 8.70 -24.21 -7.86
C ASP A 62 8.53 -23.73 -9.32
N LEU A 63 9.44 -22.86 -9.76
CA LEU A 63 9.41 -22.30 -11.10
C LEU A 63 9.56 -23.36 -12.20
N SER A 64 10.36 -24.41 -11.98
CA SER A 64 10.55 -25.50 -12.94
C SER A 64 9.25 -26.25 -13.21
N PHE A 65 8.51 -26.60 -12.14
CA PHE A 65 7.20 -27.22 -12.27
C PHE A 65 6.24 -26.34 -13.07
N TRP A 66 6.13 -25.05 -12.70
CA TRP A 66 5.19 -24.15 -13.36
C TRP A 66 5.57 -23.83 -14.80
N LYS A 67 6.85 -23.82 -15.15
CA LYS A 67 7.33 -23.71 -16.54
C LYS A 67 6.76 -24.85 -17.38
N GLU A 68 6.93 -26.08 -16.94
CA GLU A 68 6.47 -27.27 -17.66
C GLU A 68 4.94 -27.33 -17.70
N ALA A 69 4.28 -27.11 -16.56
CA ALA A 69 2.82 -27.12 -16.48
C ALA A 69 2.17 -26.05 -17.37
N LEU A 70 2.71 -24.83 -17.40
CA LEU A 70 2.21 -23.76 -18.27
C LEU A 70 2.38 -24.14 -19.74
N LYS A 71 3.57 -24.60 -20.13
CA LYS A 71 3.85 -24.96 -21.52
C LYS A 71 2.95 -26.09 -22.01
N ASN A 72 2.86 -27.18 -21.25
CA ASN A 72 2.01 -28.33 -21.59
C ASN A 72 0.55 -27.89 -21.70
N ARG A 73 0.03 -27.13 -20.72
CA ARG A 73 -1.35 -26.66 -20.73
C ARG A 73 -1.68 -25.80 -21.96
N MET A 74 -0.77 -24.93 -22.38
CA MET A 74 -0.98 -24.04 -23.53
C MET A 74 -0.90 -24.81 -24.84
N VAL A 75 0.04 -25.73 -24.99
CA VAL A 75 0.13 -26.61 -26.18
C VAL A 75 -1.11 -27.50 -26.29
N ASP A 76 -1.54 -28.12 -25.18
CA ASP A 76 -2.77 -28.93 -25.13
C ASP A 76 -4.03 -28.10 -25.44
N ALA A 77 -4.00 -26.79 -25.20
CA ALA A 77 -5.07 -25.87 -25.55
C ALA A 77 -5.04 -25.42 -27.03
N GLY A 78 -4.08 -25.91 -27.83
CA GLY A 78 -3.96 -25.63 -29.26
C GLY A 78 -3.08 -24.42 -29.60
N TYR A 79 -2.33 -23.86 -28.64
CA TYR A 79 -1.37 -22.81 -28.93
C TYR A 79 -0.10 -23.39 -29.55
N SER A 80 0.44 -22.73 -30.56
CA SER A 80 1.73 -23.07 -31.16
C SER A 80 2.87 -22.48 -30.33
N PHE A 81 3.79 -23.33 -29.88
CA PHE A 81 5.01 -22.90 -29.21
C PHE A 81 5.93 -22.15 -30.18
N VAL A 82 6.40 -20.96 -29.79
CA VAL A 82 7.31 -20.13 -30.59
C VAL A 82 8.71 -20.11 -29.97
N SER A 83 8.82 -19.66 -28.72
CA SER A 83 10.11 -19.58 -28.03
C SER A 83 9.95 -19.60 -26.51
N GLU A 84 11.06 -19.81 -25.80
CA GLU A 84 11.12 -19.66 -24.35
C GLU A 84 12.46 -19.06 -23.92
N GLU A 85 12.45 -18.27 -22.86
CA GLU A 85 13.66 -17.66 -22.29
C GLU A 85 13.56 -17.52 -20.76
N SER A 86 14.70 -17.56 -20.07
CA SER A 86 14.76 -17.19 -18.66
C SER A 86 14.80 -15.66 -18.53
N ILE A 87 13.99 -15.11 -17.64
CA ILE A 87 13.99 -13.67 -17.35
C ILE A 87 14.21 -13.44 -15.85
N GLN A 88 14.72 -12.27 -15.48
CA GLN A 88 14.91 -11.91 -14.08
C GLN A 88 14.31 -10.53 -13.82
N SER A 89 13.70 -10.35 -12.66
CA SER A 89 13.16 -9.07 -12.23
C SER A 89 13.44 -8.82 -10.75
N HIS A 90 14.18 -7.76 -10.44
CA HIS A 90 14.58 -7.41 -9.06
C HIS A 90 15.16 -8.59 -8.25
N GLY A 91 15.96 -9.43 -8.89
CA GLY A 91 16.59 -10.61 -8.28
C GLY A 91 15.71 -11.87 -8.24
N GLU A 92 14.43 -11.79 -8.61
CA GLU A 92 13.55 -12.94 -8.73
C GLU A 92 13.68 -13.57 -10.13
N ASN A 93 13.93 -14.88 -10.16
CA ASN A 93 13.96 -15.65 -11.41
C ASN A 93 12.53 -15.83 -11.95
N GLY A 94 12.41 -15.71 -13.26
CA GLY A 94 11.17 -15.92 -13.98
C GLY A 94 11.39 -16.66 -15.29
N TYR A 95 10.28 -17.02 -15.92
CA TYR A 95 10.24 -17.75 -17.17
C TYR A 95 9.34 -17.02 -18.16
N LEU A 96 9.83 -16.75 -19.36
CA LEU A 96 9.06 -16.19 -20.47
C LEU A 96 8.76 -17.29 -21.48
N LEU A 97 7.49 -17.40 -21.85
CA LEU A 97 6.97 -18.28 -22.87
C LEU A 97 6.33 -17.43 -23.97
N GLU A 98 6.73 -17.66 -25.22
CA GLU A 98 6.14 -17.05 -26.40
C GLU A 98 5.35 -18.09 -27.19
N LEU A 99 4.10 -17.76 -27.51
CA LEU A 99 3.14 -18.63 -28.17
C LEU A 99 2.45 -17.88 -29.31
N ALA A 100 1.91 -18.62 -30.27
CA ALA A 100 1.04 -18.09 -31.31
C ALA A 100 -0.28 -18.88 -31.35
N ALA A 101 -1.38 -18.21 -31.70
CA ALA A 101 -2.65 -18.86 -31.99
C ALA A 101 -3.46 -18.06 -33.02
N PRO A 102 -4.24 -18.73 -33.89
CA PRO A 102 -5.14 -18.04 -34.81
C PRO A 102 -6.30 -17.41 -34.03
N TYR A 103 -6.66 -16.18 -34.41
CA TYR A 103 -7.81 -15.44 -33.89
C TYR A 103 -8.58 -14.81 -35.05
N GLY A 104 -9.57 -15.54 -35.57
CA GLY A 104 -10.30 -15.16 -36.77
C GLY A 104 -9.39 -15.23 -38.01
N GLN A 105 -9.16 -14.08 -38.65
CA GLN A 105 -8.29 -13.96 -39.83
C GLN A 105 -6.85 -13.53 -39.48
N LEU A 106 -6.56 -13.29 -38.21
CA LEU A 106 -5.27 -12.79 -37.74
C LEU A 106 -4.57 -13.84 -36.89
N ASP A 107 -3.25 -13.86 -36.95
CA ASP A 107 -2.43 -14.58 -35.99
C ASP A 107 -2.08 -13.68 -34.81
N TYR A 108 -2.31 -14.18 -33.60
CA TYR A 108 -1.97 -13.50 -32.36
C TYR A 108 -0.73 -14.11 -31.72
N SER A 109 0.16 -13.26 -31.21
CA SER A 109 1.29 -13.65 -30.36
C SER A 109 0.95 -13.38 -28.89
N TYR A 110 1.34 -14.31 -28.03
CA TYR A 110 1.17 -14.26 -26.58
C TYR A 110 2.54 -14.38 -25.91
N LEU A 111 2.94 -13.35 -25.16
CA LEU A 111 4.11 -13.37 -24.30
C LEU A 111 3.66 -13.54 -22.86
N ILE A 112 4.04 -14.65 -22.23
CA ILE A 112 3.65 -15.00 -20.86
C ILE A 112 4.89 -15.16 -20.00
N GLY A 113 5.14 -14.17 -19.14
CA GLY A 113 6.14 -14.21 -18.08
C GLY A 113 5.52 -14.76 -16.79
N ILE A 114 6.18 -15.70 -16.12
CA ILE A 114 5.81 -16.16 -14.78
C ILE A 114 6.94 -15.97 -13.77
N TYR A 115 6.57 -15.55 -12.55
CA TYR A 115 7.46 -15.45 -11.40
C TYR A 115 6.80 -16.13 -10.20
N VAL A 116 7.51 -17.06 -9.57
CA VAL A 116 6.96 -17.90 -8.50
C VAL A 116 7.57 -17.49 -7.16
N ARG A 117 6.71 -17.15 -6.18
CA ARG A 117 7.12 -16.79 -4.82
C ARG A 117 6.30 -17.53 -3.78
N SER A 118 6.84 -18.61 -3.24
CA SER A 118 6.27 -19.44 -2.15
C SER A 118 4.76 -19.75 -2.26
N ASP A 119 3.90 -18.79 -1.94
CA ASP A 119 2.44 -18.92 -1.91
C ASP A 119 1.74 -18.28 -3.12
N GLU A 120 2.47 -17.62 -4.02
CA GLU A 120 1.93 -16.76 -5.06
C GLU A 120 2.70 -16.93 -6.39
N ILE A 121 1.98 -16.78 -7.50
CA ILE A 121 2.51 -16.75 -8.85
C ILE A 121 2.09 -15.42 -9.48
N TYR A 122 3.06 -14.68 -9.99
CA TYR A 122 2.80 -13.47 -10.76
C TYR A 122 2.89 -13.82 -12.23
N VAL A 123 1.79 -13.58 -12.95
CA VAL A 123 1.71 -13.86 -14.39
C VAL A 123 1.64 -12.51 -15.10
N VAL A 124 2.64 -12.25 -15.93
CA VAL A 124 2.78 -11.06 -16.75
C VAL A 124 2.50 -11.44 -18.18
N GLU A 125 1.44 -10.93 -18.78
CA GLU A 125 0.97 -11.36 -20.09
C GLU A 125 0.93 -10.17 -21.04
N SER A 126 1.32 -10.40 -22.29
CA SER A 126 1.02 -9.51 -23.40
C SER A 126 0.44 -10.28 -24.57
N ALA A 127 -0.55 -9.70 -25.24
CA ALA A 127 -1.20 -10.33 -26.39
C ALA A 127 -1.60 -9.29 -27.45
N GLY A 128 -1.43 -9.65 -28.72
CA GLY A 128 -1.80 -8.84 -29.88
C GLY A 128 -1.43 -9.53 -31.19
N GLU A 129 -1.68 -8.87 -32.32
CA GLU A 129 -1.29 -9.37 -33.64
C GLU A 129 0.23 -9.64 -33.69
N VAL A 130 0.65 -10.76 -34.29
CA VAL A 130 2.06 -11.21 -34.33
C VAL A 130 3.01 -10.12 -34.83
N SER A 131 2.64 -9.41 -35.90
CA SER A 131 3.48 -8.37 -36.53
C SER A 131 3.75 -7.21 -35.56
N LEU A 132 2.72 -6.76 -34.85
CA LEU A 132 2.75 -5.66 -33.89
C LEU A 132 3.48 -6.05 -32.61
N VAL A 133 3.21 -7.26 -32.10
CA VAL A 133 3.88 -7.79 -30.91
C VAL A 133 5.37 -7.97 -31.17
N LYS A 134 5.76 -8.49 -32.33
CA LYS A 134 7.18 -8.65 -32.70
C LYS A 134 7.92 -7.31 -32.68
N LYS A 135 7.29 -6.23 -33.16
CA LYS A 135 7.83 -4.88 -33.13
C LYS A 135 7.99 -4.34 -31.71
N GLU A 136 6.99 -4.52 -30.85
CA GLU A 136 6.99 -4.00 -29.47
C GLU A 136 7.66 -4.95 -28.45
N ARG A 137 8.06 -6.16 -28.86
CA ARG A 137 8.66 -7.22 -28.03
C ARG A 137 9.76 -6.70 -27.10
N PRO A 138 10.75 -5.89 -27.55
CA PRO A 138 11.80 -5.40 -26.67
C PRO A 138 11.27 -4.54 -25.52
N SER A 139 10.27 -3.69 -25.79
CA SER A 139 9.68 -2.82 -24.77
C SER A 139 8.83 -3.61 -23.78
N ILE A 140 8.08 -4.61 -24.25
CA ILE A 140 7.29 -5.51 -23.41
C ILE A 140 8.21 -6.28 -22.45
N ILE A 141 9.30 -6.87 -22.96
CA ILE A 141 10.24 -7.64 -22.14
C ILE A 141 10.99 -6.73 -21.14
N ASP A 142 11.38 -5.52 -21.55
CA ASP A 142 11.97 -4.54 -20.63
C ASP A 142 11.01 -4.20 -19.48
N ALA A 143 9.70 -4.04 -19.75
CA ALA A 143 8.70 -3.84 -18.72
C ALA A 143 8.55 -5.06 -17.78
N MET A 144 8.57 -6.28 -18.33
CA MET A 144 8.53 -7.52 -17.54
C MET A 144 9.71 -7.61 -16.56
N LYS A 145 10.92 -7.26 -17.00
CA LYS A 145 12.15 -7.24 -16.18
C LYS A 145 12.15 -6.17 -15.08
N LYS A 146 11.21 -5.23 -15.10
CA LYS A 146 11.08 -4.13 -14.13
C LYS A 146 9.99 -4.37 -13.09
N VAL A 147 9.22 -5.45 -13.18
CA VAL A 147 8.12 -5.75 -12.24
C VAL A 147 8.66 -6.06 -10.85
N SER A 148 8.33 -5.23 -9.86
CA SER A 148 8.79 -5.40 -8.48
C SER A 148 7.73 -6.07 -7.62
N PHE A 149 8.09 -7.21 -7.03
CA PHE A 149 7.23 -7.99 -6.15
C PHE A 149 7.55 -7.66 -4.69
N TYR A 150 6.78 -6.76 -4.07
CA TYR A 150 7.01 -6.42 -2.67
C TYR A 150 6.35 -7.46 -1.76
N LYS A 151 7.16 -8.07 -0.89
CA LYS A 151 6.63 -8.83 0.23
C LYS A 151 6.22 -7.83 1.30
N LEU A 152 4.93 -7.64 1.54
CA LEU A 152 4.47 -6.92 2.72
C LEU A 152 4.91 -7.71 3.96
N LEU A 153 6.06 -7.34 4.51
CA LEU A 153 6.61 -7.88 5.77
C LEU A 153 5.59 -7.82 6.92
N ILE A 154 4.61 -6.92 6.83
CA ILE A 154 3.53 -6.75 7.81
C ILE A 154 2.71 -8.04 7.98
N ASN A 155 2.40 -8.79 6.91
CA ASN A 155 1.60 -10.01 7.03
C ASN A 155 2.34 -11.17 7.71
N LYS A 156 3.67 -11.23 7.58
CA LYS A 156 4.46 -12.22 8.32
C LYS A 156 4.46 -11.91 9.81
N ILE A 157 4.64 -10.63 10.18
CA ILE A 157 4.57 -10.20 11.59
C ILE A 157 3.18 -10.48 12.17
N VAL A 158 2.09 -10.20 11.45
CA VAL A 158 0.73 -10.41 11.96
C VAL A 158 0.37 -11.91 12.06
N LYS A 159 0.73 -12.75 11.08
CA LYS A 159 0.48 -14.20 11.15
C LYS A 159 1.33 -14.89 12.22
N GLU A 160 2.60 -14.49 12.36
CA GLU A 160 3.52 -15.06 13.34
C GLU A 160 3.20 -14.61 14.77
N TYR A 161 2.55 -13.45 14.95
CA TYR A 161 2.02 -12.98 16.24
C TYR A 161 0.56 -13.37 16.53
N SER A 162 -0.11 -14.16 15.70
CA SER A 162 -1.43 -14.71 16.03
C SER A 162 -1.28 -15.90 16.97
N PRO A 163 -1.42 -15.74 18.30
CA PRO A 163 -1.10 -16.80 19.23
C PRO A 163 -2.25 -17.80 19.19
N ARG A 164 -1.97 -19.07 18.83
CA ARG A 164 -2.85 -20.18 19.21
C ARG A 164 -2.98 -20.16 20.74
N ARG A 165 -4.12 -19.68 21.23
CA ARG A 165 -4.33 -19.30 22.63
C ARG A 165 -4.50 -20.52 23.53
N THR A 166 -3.50 -20.80 24.35
CA THR A 166 -3.71 -21.33 25.71
C THR A 166 -3.90 -20.18 26.69
N ARG A 167 -4.84 -20.29 27.66
CA ARG A 167 -5.24 -19.21 28.59
C ARG A 167 -4.08 -18.55 29.37
N ARG A 168 -2.96 -19.25 29.58
CA ARG A 168 -1.85 -18.82 30.45
C ARG A 168 -0.94 -17.73 29.85
N THR A 169 -0.89 -17.59 28.52
CA THR A 169 -0.03 -16.61 27.82
C THR A 169 -0.65 -15.21 27.69
N ARG A 170 -1.92 -15.02 28.09
CA ARG A 170 -2.61 -13.72 27.98
C ARG A 170 -1.98 -12.62 28.83
N ARG A 171 -1.52 -12.90 30.06
CA ARG A 171 -0.99 -11.86 30.97
C ARG A 171 0.31 -11.21 30.49
N LYS A 172 1.25 -12.00 29.94
CA LYS A 172 2.54 -11.47 29.45
C LYS A 172 2.39 -10.64 28.17
N MET A 173 1.42 -10.97 27.33
CA MET A 173 1.20 -10.27 26.06
C MET A 173 0.46 -8.93 26.22
N VAL A 174 -0.44 -8.82 27.20
CA VAL A 174 -1.08 -7.54 27.55
C VAL A 174 -0.03 -6.51 27.97
N LEU A 175 0.92 -6.88 28.82
CA LEU A 175 2.03 -6.01 29.24
C LEU A 175 2.91 -5.55 28.06
N TYR A 176 3.23 -6.44 27.11
CA TYR A 176 4.08 -6.11 25.98
C TYR A 176 3.39 -5.19 24.96
N ILE A 177 2.11 -5.45 24.66
CA ILE A 177 1.31 -4.62 23.75
C ILE A 177 1.09 -3.23 24.37
N SER A 178 0.80 -3.15 25.67
CA SER A 178 0.67 -1.89 26.39
C SER A 178 1.94 -1.04 26.26
N PHE A 179 3.14 -1.62 26.34
CA PHE A 179 4.39 -0.87 26.24
C PHE A 179 4.66 -0.31 24.84
N ARG A 180 4.36 -1.09 23.78
CA ARG A 180 4.52 -0.61 22.39
C ARG A 180 3.47 0.45 22.02
N VAL A 181 2.23 0.24 22.44
CA VAL A 181 1.16 1.23 22.25
C VAL A 181 1.53 2.53 22.98
N LEU A 182 2.04 2.46 24.21
CA LEU A 182 2.52 3.61 24.95
C LEU A 182 3.63 4.36 24.21
N ARG A 183 4.59 3.65 23.58
CA ARG A 183 5.66 4.26 22.77
C ARG A 183 5.13 4.98 21.53
N VAL A 184 4.17 4.41 20.82
CA VAL A 184 3.55 5.04 19.64
C VAL A 184 2.77 6.29 20.06
N PHE A 185 2.01 6.23 21.16
CA PHE A 185 1.33 7.39 21.71
C PHE A 185 2.31 8.47 22.18
N TYR A 186 3.42 8.09 22.82
CA TYR A 186 4.45 9.03 23.27
C TYR A 186 5.14 9.72 22.09
N PHE A 187 5.41 8.98 21.01
CA PHE A 187 5.98 9.54 19.79
C PHE A 187 5.00 10.47 19.06
N ALA A 188 3.74 10.06 18.92
CA ALA A 188 2.69 10.92 18.34
C ALA A 188 2.48 12.20 19.16
N PHE A 189 2.52 12.11 20.49
CA PHE A 189 2.47 13.26 21.38
C PHE A 189 3.67 14.19 21.20
N PHE A 190 4.89 13.64 21.07
CA PHE A 190 6.09 14.42 20.81
C PHE A 190 6.04 15.15 19.45
N VAL A 191 5.57 14.47 18.41
CA VAL A 191 5.36 15.05 17.08
C VAL A 191 4.31 16.16 17.10
N LEU A 192 3.17 15.94 17.78
CA LEU A 192 2.13 16.96 17.98
C LEU A 192 2.63 18.17 18.78
N LYS A 193 3.46 17.96 19.80
CA LYS A 193 4.09 19.05 20.57
C LYS A 193 5.03 19.88 19.70
N SER A 194 5.82 19.22 18.83
CA SER A 194 6.73 19.89 17.89
C SER A 194 5.97 20.68 16.82
N LEU A 195 4.92 20.10 16.23
CA LEU A 195 4.04 20.76 15.26
C LEU A 195 3.27 21.92 15.88
N GLY A 196 2.76 21.75 17.10
CA GLY A 196 2.09 22.81 17.86
C GLY A 196 2.99 24.03 18.07
N HIS A 197 4.28 23.81 18.39
CA HIS A 197 5.23 24.90 18.57
C HIS A 197 5.53 25.66 17.25
N LYS A 198 5.64 24.93 16.12
CA LYS A 198 5.82 25.56 14.79
C LYS A 198 4.59 26.36 14.37
N LEU A 199 3.39 25.81 14.54
CA LEU A 199 2.14 26.50 14.21
C LEU A 199 1.92 27.73 15.10
N LEU A 200 2.25 27.64 16.39
CA LEU A 200 2.18 28.78 17.31
C LEU A 200 3.13 29.91 16.87
N ASN A 201 4.36 29.58 16.47
CA ASN A 201 5.32 30.57 15.97
C ASN A 201 4.85 31.24 14.67
N ILE A 202 4.26 30.49 13.73
CA ILE A 202 3.68 31.05 12.50
C ILE A 202 2.51 31.98 12.82
N CYS A 203 1.63 31.58 13.75
CA CYS A 203 0.51 32.41 14.19
C CYS A 203 0.99 33.71 14.86
N LEU A 204 1.96 33.63 15.78
CA LEU A 204 2.53 34.80 16.45
C LEU A 204 3.21 35.74 15.44
N HIS A 205 3.89 35.19 14.44
CA HIS A 205 4.49 36.00 13.38
C HIS A 205 3.44 36.70 12.50
N LYS A 206 2.36 36.01 12.12
CA LYS A 206 1.25 36.65 11.39
C LYS A 206 0.56 37.73 12.21
N ILE A 207 0.37 37.51 13.51
CA ILE A 207 -0.20 38.50 14.44
C ILE A 207 0.73 39.72 14.56
N SER A 208 2.06 39.53 14.62
CA SER A 208 3.00 40.66 14.66
C SER A 208 2.99 41.46 13.36
N GLN A 209 2.92 40.79 12.20
CA GLN A 209 2.78 41.47 10.91
C GLN A 209 1.47 42.25 10.79
N GLN A 210 0.35 41.68 11.24
CA GLN A 210 -0.94 42.36 11.29
C GLN A 210 -0.89 43.61 12.17
N ARG A 211 -0.23 43.56 13.33
CA ARG A 211 -0.02 44.74 14.19
C ARG A 211 0.81 45.83 13.52
N HIS A 212 1.87 45.47 12.77
CA HIS A 212 2.66 46.47 12.05
C HIS A 212 1.90 47.11 10.89
N ARG A 213 1.04 46.36 10.18
CA ARG A 213 0.14 46.91 9.15
C ARG A 213 -0.90 47.85 9.76
N ALA A 214 -1.56 47.44 10.85
CA ALA A 214 -2.53 48.26 11.55
C ALA A 214 -1.96 49.55 12.18
N ARG A 215 -0.64 49.61 12.45
CA ARG A 215 0.03 50.85 12.90
C ARG A 215 0.34 51.83 11.76
N ARG A 216 0.42 51.38 10.52
CA ARG A 216 0.66 52.25 9.35
C ARG A 216 -0.63 52.86 8.82
N GLU A 217 -1.76 52.20 9.05
CA GLU A 217 -3.08 52.75 8.77
C GLU A 217 -3.55 53.51 10.00
N GLU A 218 -3.37 54.83 10.01
CA GLU A 218 -3.78 55.73 11.09
C GLU A 218 -5.32 55.82 11.19
N LYS A 219 -5.99 54.72 11.56
CA LYS A 219 -7.42 54.69 11.88
C LYS A 219 -7.61 54.56 13.38
N LYS A 220 -7.74 55.72 14.03
CA LYS A 220 -8.27 55.84 15.39
C LYS A 220 -9.71 55.28 15.39
N ASN A 221 -9.99 54.31 16.28
CA ASN A 221 -11.32 53.85 16.76
C ASN A 221 -11.77 52.40 16.52
N TYR A 222 -10.89 51.38 16.56
CA TYR A 222 -11.36 50.04 16.95
C TYR A 222 -10.35 49.33 17.86
N ILE A 223 -10.56 49.44 19.18
CA ILE A 223 -9.89 48.61 20.18
C ILE A 223 -10.74 47.33 20.33
N ILE A 224 -10.38 46.27 19.61
CA ILE A 224 -10.94 44.93 19.87
C ILE A 224 -9.97 44.21 20.82
N PRO A 225 -10.39 43.79 22.04
CA PRO A 225 -9.53 43.10 22.97
C PRO A 225 -9.26 41.65 22.50
N LEU A 226 -8.13 41.45 21.82
CA LEU A 226 -7.66 40.15 21.29
C LEU A 226 -7.13 39.17 22.36
N ARG A 227 -7.46 39.36 23.65
CA ARG A 227 -6.95 38.52 24.74
C ARG A 227 -7.68 37.17 25.01
N PRO A 228 -8.91 36.85 24.57
CA PRO A 228 -9.55 35.61 25.04
C PRO A 228 -9.23 34.36 24.20
N LEU A 229 -8.84 34.46 22.92
CA LEU A 229 -8.78 33.28 22.05
C LEU A 229 -7.63 32.29 22.38
N ALA A 230 -6.45 32.79 22.75
CA ALA A 230 -5.31 31.91 23.06
C ALA A 230 -5.50 31.14 24.38
N GLN A 231 -6.14 31.75 25.38
CA GLN A 231 -6.46 31.09 26.66
C GLN A 231 -7.62 30.08 26.52
N VAL A 232 -8.59 30.34 25.64
CA VAL A 232 -9.69 29.41 25.36
C VAL A 232 -9.18 28.15 24.66
N VAL A 233 -8.31 28.29 23.65
CA VAL A 233 -7.78 27.13 22.91
C VAL A 233 -6.84 26.27 23.77
N THR A 234 -5.93 26.88 24.54
CA THR A 234 -5.02 26.13 25.41
C THR A 234 -5.77 25.41 26.54
N SER A 235 -6.79 26.03 27.15
CA SER A 235 -7.58 25.40 28.22
C SER A 235 -8.44 24.24 27.72
N TYR A 236 -8.96 24.31 26.49
CA TYR A 236 -9.72 23.20 25.87
C TYR A 236 -8.85 21.98 25.62
N PHE A 237 -7.65 22.16 25.05
CA PHE A 237 -6.73 21.05 24.78
C PHE A 237 -6.19 20.42 26.07
N LEU A 238 -5.85 21.21 27.09
CA LEU A 238 -5.41 20.69 28.39
C LEU A 238 -6.52 19.92 29.12
N ARG A 239 -7.78 20.40 29.10
CA ARG A 239 -8.92 19.66 29.68
C ARG A 239 -9.23 18.36 28.93
N MET A 240 -9.12 18.37 27.60
CA MET A 240 -9.33 17.17 26.79
C MET A 240 -8.24 16.12 27.07
N PHE A 241 -6.98 16.56 27.17
CA PHE A 241 -5.85 15.69 27.46
C PHE A 241 -5.91 15.10 28.88
N TYR A 242 -6.23 15.93 29.89
CA TYR A 242 -6.37 15.48 31.28
C TYR A 242 -7.53 14.48 31.45
N ARG A 243 -8.65 14.66 30.73
CA ARG A 243 -9.76 13.70 30.72
C ARG A 243 -9.41 12.38 30.02
N MET A 244 -8.52 12.40 29.02
CA MET A 244 -8.04 11.17 28.37
C MET A 244 -7.09 10.39 29.28
N THR A 245 -6.12 11.04 29.91
CA THR A 245 -5.13 10.35 30.76
C THR A 245 -5.74 9.77 32.04
N THR A 246 -6.69 10.48 32.66
CA THR A 246 -7.40 10.01 33.86
C THR A 246 -8.39 8.88 33.57
N SER A 247 -9.00 8.85 32.36
CA SER A 247 -9.89 7.75 31.95
C SER A 247 -9.10 6.47 31.69
N VAL A 248 -7.90 6.59 31.10
CA VAL A 248 -7.02 5.44 30.82
C VAL A 248 -6.38 4.90 32.11
N SER A 249 -6.00 5.76 33.08
CA SER A 249 -5.43 5.27 34.34
C SER A 249 -6.45 4.53 35.22
N LYS A 250 -7.74 4.94 35.21
CA LYS A 250 -8.83 4.24 35.91
C LYS A 250 -9.15 2.87 35.32
N GLU A 251 -9.14 2.73 33.99
CA GLU A 251 -9.38 1.44 33.34
C GLU A 251 -8.21 0.46 33.52
N ILE A 252 -6.97 0.97 33.57
CA ILE A 252 -5.78 0.14 33.86
C ILE A 252 -5.78 -0.32 35.33
N TRP A 253 -6.21 0.52 36.28
CA TRP A 253 -6.31 0.14 37.70
C TRP A 253 -7.40 -0.91 37.98
N ASN A 254 -8.47 -0.95 37.18
CA ASN A 254 -9.54 -1.96 37.33
C ASN A 254 -9.23 -3.30 36.61
N LEU A 255 -8.14 -3.36 35.83
CA LEU A 255 -7.70 -4.55 35.10
C LEU A 255 -6.51 -5.27 35.76
N LEU A 256 -5.91 -4.66 36.79
CA LEU A 256 -4.90 -5.25 37.68
C LEU A 256 -5.59 -5.82 38.92
#